data_AF-L1MQI6-F1
#
_entry.id   AF-L1MQI6-F1
#
_cell.length_a   1.000
_cell.length_b   1.000
_cell.length_c   1.000
_cell.angle_alpha   90.00
_cell.angle_beta   90.00
_cell.angle_gamma   90.00
#
_symmetry.space_group_name_H-M   'P 1'
#
loop_
_entity.id
_entity.type
_entity.pdbx_description
1 polymer ?
#
loop_
_entity_poly.entity_id
_entity_poly.type
_entity_poly.pdbx_seq_one_letter_code
_entity_poly.pdbx_strand_id
1 'polypeptide(L)'
;MAGDSPAKHKYVRLDSYVPNTEIVSRKYTQFDEVSEETAIRYLKELSNKYLPGSIIADVPSNNTGSNKKIFELNGDNVLRGQMILEVPVQKAEIPPNVLDYAKKNDIIIRDVNEKKYNK
;
A
#
# COMPACT_ATOMS: atom_id res chain seq x y z
N MET A 1 -38.04 9.45 4.67
CA MET A 1 -36.98 8.43 4.84
C MET A 1 -35.65 9.04 4.42
N ALA A 2 -34.72 9.22 5.36
CA ALA A 2 -33.40 9.76 5.07
C ALA A 2 -32.59 8.73 4.28
N GLY A 3 -32.04 9.14 3.13
CA GLY A 3 -31.23 8.29 2.27
C GLY A 3 -29.97 7.86 2.99
N ASP A 4 -29.86 6.56 3.22
CA ASP A 4 -28.62 5.91 3.63
C ASP A 4 -27.60 6.17 2.51
N SER A 5 -26.69 7.11 2.75
CA SER A 5 -25.60 7.39 1.85
C SER A 5 -24.64 6.21 1.94
N PRO A 6 -24.35 5.48 0.85
CA PRO A 6 -23.41 4.38 0.91
C PRO A 6 -22.09 4.92 1.44
N ALA A 7 -21.59 4.30 2.51
CA ALA A 7 -20.37 4.69 3.20
C ALA A 7 -19.29 5.05 2.17
N LYS A 8 -18.82 6.31 2.24
CA LYS A 8 -17.76 6.84 1.37
C LYS A 8 -16.52 5.98 1.57
N HIS A 9 -16.35 4.94 0.75
CA HIS A 9 -15.08 4.26 0.59
C HIS A 9 -14.10 5.32 0.07
N LYS A 10 -13.32 5.92 0.98
CA LYS A 10 -12.23 6.84 0.66
C LYS A 10 -11.28 6.09 -0.26
N TYR A 11 -11.37 6.36 -1.57
CA TYR A 11 -10.50 5.75 -2.56
C TYR A 11 -9.03 6.06 -2.22
N VAL A 12 -8.32 5.00 -1.83
CA VAL A 12 -6.86 4.86 -1.78
C VAL A 12 -6.21 5.26 -3.09
N ARG A 13 -5.57 6.42 -3.28
CA ARG A 13 -4.73 6.58 -4.50
C ARG A 13 -3.49 5.68 -4.35
N LEU A 14 -3.32 4.75 -5.30
CA LEU A 14 -2.11 3.94 -5.43
C LEU A 14 -1.03 4.78 -6.11
N ASP A 15 0.11 4.95 -5.44
CA ASP A 15 1.16 5.89 -5.88
C ASP A 15 1.98 5.31 -7.05
N SER A 16 2.19 3.99 -7.06
CA SER A 16 2.78 3.28 -8.20
C SER A 16 2.41 1.79 -8.16
N TYR A 17 2.03 1.24 -9.30
CA TYR A 17 1.80 -0.19 -9.50
C TYR A 17 2.65 -0.71 -10.65
N VAL A 18 3.46 -1.72 -10.38
CA VAL A 18 4.10 -2.52 -11.43
C VAL A 18 3.40 -3.87 -11.46
N PRO A 19 2.55 -4.13 -12.46
CA PRO A 19 1.74 -5.34 -12.50
C PRO A 19 2.57 -6.61 -12.34
N ASN A 20 2.04 -7.56 -11.56
CA ASN A 20 2.68 -8.83 -11.19
C ASN A 20 4.03 -8.72 -10.46
N THR A 21 4.47 -7.51 -10.07
CA THR A 21 5.80 -7.30 -9.48
C THR A 21 5.69 -6.65 -8.10
N GLU A 22 5.24 -5.39 -8.04
CA GLU A 22 5.20 -4.61 -6.80
C GLU A 22 3.93 -3.76 -6.69
N ILE A 23 3.28 -3.82 -5.55
CA ILE A 23 2.18 -2.95 -5.13
C ILE A 23 2.76 -1.93 -4.16
N VAL A 24 3.05 -0.72 -4.65
CA VAL A 24 3.76 0.29 -3.85
C VAL A 24 2.79 1.33 -3.31
N SER A 25 2.76 1.44 -2.00
CA SER A 25 2.08 2.52 -1.27
C SER A 25 3.12 3.40 -0.60
N ARG A 26 3.13 4.69 -0.93
CA ARG A 26 4.09 5.65 -0.38
C ARG A 26 3.51 6.34 0.85
N LYS A 27 4.31 6.44 1.91
CA LYS A 27 4.00 7.25 3.09
C LYS A 27 5.21 8.11 3.44
N TYR A 28 5.02 9.42 3.45
CA TYR A 28 6.03 10.34 3.95
C TYR A 28 5.99 10.36 5.48
N THR A 29 6.69 9.42 6.12
CA THR A 29 6.62 9.18 7.57
C THR A 29 7.96 8.72 8.12
N GLN A 30 8.33 9.23 9.28
CA GLN A 30 9.35 8.64 10.15
C GLN A 30 8.65 7.83 11.24
N PHE A 31 8.98 6.55 11.38
CA PHE A 31 8.32 5.64 12.32
C PHE A 31 8.61 5.97 13.79
N ASP A 32 9.67 6.74 14.06
CA ASP A 32 10.01 7.27 15.38
C ASP A 32 9.20 8.55 15.72
N GLU A 33 8.68 9.25 14.71
CA GLU A 33 7.85 10.46 14.91
C GLU A 33 6.35 10.15 15.05
N VAL A 34 5.95 8.88 14.90
CA VAL A 34 4.55 8.44 15.01
C VAL A 34 4.42 7.29 15.99
N SER A 35 3.24 7.15 16.61
CA SER A 35 2.96 6.01 17.47
C SER A 35 2.95 4.70 16.67
N GLU A 36 3.32 3.59 17.32
CA GLU A 36 3.28 2.25 16.72
C GLU A 36 1.91 1.91 16.14
N GLU A 37 0.82 2.32 16.81
CA GLU A 37 -0.55 2.15 16.31
C GLU A 37 -0.78 2.84 14.95
N THR A 38 -0.19 4.02 14.77
CA THR A 38 -0.28 4.77 13.51
C THR A 38 0.52 4.08 12.42
N ALA A 39 1.70 3.58 12.75
CA ALA A 39 2.54 2.81 11.83
C ALA A 39 1.84 1.51 11.37
N ILE A 40 1.28 0.74 12.32
CA ILE A 40 0.49 -0.47 12.04
C ILE A 40 -0.75 -0.13 11.21
N ARG A 41 -1.40 1.02 11.48
CA ARG A 41 -2.53 1.46 10.66
C ARG A 41 -2.15 1.65 9.20
N TYR A 42 -0.97 2.18 8.89
CA TYR A 42 -0.51 2.30 7.50
C TYR A 42 -0.32 0.95 6.82
N LEU A 43 0.28 -0.02 7.52
CA LEU A 43 0.45 -1.38 7.03
C LEU A 43 -0.92 -2.07 6.84
N LYS A 44 -1.85 -1.87 7.77
CA LYS A 44 -3.21 -2.39 7.69
C LYS A 44 -4.02 -1.75 6.55
N GLU A 45 -3.84 -0.46 6.29
CA GLU A 45 -4.43 0.18 5.12
C GLU A 45 -3.92 -0.42 3.81
N LEU A 46 -2.61 -0.68 3.72
CA LEU A 46 -2.00 -1.32 2.55
C LEU A 46 -2.55 -2.74 2.35
N SER A 47 -2.53 -3.55 3.42
CA SER A 47 -3.08 -4.90 3.42
C SER A 47 -4.55 -4.88 2.99
N ASN A 48 -5.44 -4.21 3.75
CA ASN A 48 -6.88 -4.21 3.46
C ASN A 48 -7.27 -3.71 2.07
N LYS A 49 -6.53 -2.74 1.51
CA LYS A 49 -6.88 -2.13 0.22
C LYS A 49 -6.30 -2.88 -0.97
N TYR A 50 -5.18 -3.57 -0.77
CA TYR A 50 -4.40 -4.15 -1.85
C TYR A 50 -3.95 -5.58 -1.57
N LEU A 51 -4.74 -6.34 -0.79
CA LEU A 51 -4.50 -7.77 -0.59
C LEU A 51 -4.30 -8.42 -1.97
N PRO A 52 -3.20 -9.15 -2.20
CA PRO A 52 -3.04 -9.94 -3.41
C PRO A 52 -4.25 -10.85 -3.59
N GLY A 53 -4.91 -10.80 -4.75
CA GLY A 53 -6.21 -11.44 -5.00
C GLY A 53 -7.40 -10.49 -4.96
N SER A 54 -7.23 -9.24 -4.50
CA SER A 54 -8.30 -8.23 -4.51
C SER A 54 -8.65 -7.80 -5.93
N ILE A 55 -9.95 -7.64 -6.19
CA ILE A 55 -10.46 -7.11 -7.47
C ILE A 55 -10.44 -5.58 -7.39
N ILE A 56 -9.71 -4.94 -8.29
CA ILE A 56 -9.79 -3.49 -8.46
C ILE A 56 -10.96 -3.14 -9.36
N ALA A 57 -11.71 -2.11 -8.97
CA ALA A 57 -12.75 -1.55 -9.83
C ALA A 57 -12.14 -0.88 -11.08
N ASP A 58 -12.65 -1.25 -12.25
CA ASP A 58 -12.33 -0.63 -13.55
C ASP A 58 -13.00 0.75 -13.65
N VAL A 59 -12.43 1.72 -12.93
CA VAL A 59 -12.87 3.11 -12.95
C VAL A 59 -11.84 3.99 -13.65
N PRO A 60 -12.25 5.03 -14.40
CA PRO A 60 -11.36 5.84 -15.20
C PRO A 60 -10.22 6.47 -14.37
N SER A 61 -10.45 6.78 -13.10
CA SER A 61 -9.43 7.29 -12.18
C SER A 61 -8.23 6.34 -11.99
N ASN A 62 -8.44 5.02 -12.09
CA ASN A 62 -7.37 4.02 -12.01
C ASN A 62 -6.59 3.88 -13.32
N ASN A 63 -7.14 4.35 -14.44
CA ASN A 63 -6.49 4.34 -15.75
C ASN A 63 -5.88 5.72 -16.11
N THR A 64 -5.29 6.40 -15.12
CA THR A 64 -4.65 7.72 -15.30
C THR A 64 -3.25 7.76 -14.67
N GLY A 65 -2.38 8.65 -15.17
CA GLY A 65 -1.01 8.81 -14.66
C GLY A 65 -0.17 7.54 -14.79
N SER A 66 0.57 7.19 -13.73
CA SER A 66 1.44 6.01 -13.65
C SER A 66 0.71 4.66 -13.73
N ASN A 67 -0.62 4.65 -13.56
CA ASN A 67 -1.45 3.45 -13.62
C ASN A 67 -2.18 3.29 -14.97
N LYS A 68 -1.85 4.13 -15.97
CA LYS A 68 -2.41 4.02 -17.31
C LYS A 68 -2.17 2.61 -17.88
N LYS A 69 -3.23 1.95 -18.34
CA LYS A 69 -3.25 0.57 -18.83
C LYS A 69 -3.01 -0.53 -17.78
N ILE A 70 -3.16 -0.26 -16.48
CA ILE A 70 -3.11 -1.27 -15.42
C ILE A 70 -3.84 -2.58 -15.79
N PHE A 71 -5.09 -2.50 -16.21
CA PHE A 71 -5.90 -3.69 -16.54
C PHE A 71 -5.42 -4.39 -17.81
N GLU A 72 -4.95 -3.65 -18.82
CA GLU A 72 -4.39 -4.24 -20.05
C GLU A 72 -3.04 -4.93 -19.77
N LEU A 73 -2.19 -4.33 -18.92
CA LEU A 73 -0.88 -4.87 -18.57
C LEU A 73 -0.98 -6.06 -17.61
N ASN A 74 -1.97 -6.04 -16.73
CA ASN A 74 -2.21 -7.10 -15.75
C ASN A 74 -3.03 -8.26 -16.34
N GLY A 75 -3.74 -8.04 -17.45
CA GLY A 75 -4.58 -9.03 -18.14
C GLY A 75 -5.94 -9.29 -17.47
N ASP A 76 -6.08 -8.93 -16.20
CA ASP A 76 -7.29 -9.02 -15.41
C ASP A 76 -7.31 -7.97 -14.29
N ASN A 77 -8.42 -7.91 -13.54
CA ASN A 77 -8.65 -6.92 -12.50
C ASN A 77 -8.11 -7.35 -11.13
N VAL A 78 -7.33 -8.43 -11.03
CA VAL A 78 -6.82 -8.98 -9.78
C VAL A 78 -5.45 -8.39 -9.45
N LEU A 79 -5.32 -7.78 -8.28
CA LEU A 79 -4.02 -7.32 -7.79
C LEU A 79 -3.08 -8.48 -7.52
N ARG A 80 -1.94 -8.45 -8.19
CA ARG A 80 -0.81 -9.36 -7.97
C ARG A 80 0.47 -8.56 -7.80
N GLY A 81 1.33 -9.00 -6.89
CA GLY A 81 2.62 -8.38 -6.62
C GLY A 81 2.94 -8.35 -5.13
N GLN A 82 4.21 -8.10 -4.80
CA GLN A 82 4.66 -7.89 -3.43
C GLN A 82 4.11 -6.57 -2.90
N MET A 83 3.49 -6.57 -1.72
CA MET A 83 3.09 -5.33 -1.06
C MET A 83 4.33 -4.61 -0.51
N ILE A 84 4.49 -3.34 -0.88
CA ILE A 84 5.60 -2.51 -0.45
C ILE A 84 5.07 -1.22 0.15
N LEU A 85 5.44 -0.97 1.41
CA LEU A 85 5.31 0.33 2.04
C LEU A 85 6.61 1.10 1.83
N GLU A 86 6.59 2.05 0.91
CA GLU A 86 7.75 2.91 0.62
C GLU A 86 7.73 4.15 1.50
N VAL A 87 8.84 4.38 2.20
CA VAL A 87 9.00 5.46 3.19
C VAL A 87 10.26 6.29 2.90
N PRO A 88 10.39 7.52 3.41
CA PRO A 88 11.69 8.20 3.41
C PRO A 88 12.71 7.39 4.22
N VAL A 89 14.00 7.68 4.02
CA VAL A 89 15.08 7.11 4.85
C VAL A 89 14.75 7.37 6.32
N GLN A 90 14.71 6.29 7.11
CA GLN A 90 14.40 6.38 8.53
C GLN A 90 15.62 6.90 9.30
N LYS A 91 15.41 7.93 10.10
CA LYS A 91 16.43 8.55 10.95
C LYS A 91 16.75 7.71 12.19
N ALA A 92 15.81 6.86 12.61
CA ALA A 92 15.91 5.97 13.76
C ALA A 92 15.46 4.55 13.38
N GLU A 93 15.68 3.61 14.29
CA GLU A 93 15.24 2.23 14.10
C GLU A 93 13.72 2.14 14.08
N ILE A 94 13.19 1.32 13.17
CA ILE A 94 11.75 1.08 13.10
C ILE A 94 11.36 0.22 14.30
N PRO A 95 10.29 0.55 15.03
CA PRO A 95 9.85 -0.24 16.17
C PRO A 95 9.66 -1.72 15.79
N PRO A 96 10.14 -2.66 16.62
CA PRO A 96 10.14 -4.08 16.28
C PRO A 96 8.73 -4.64 16.04
N ASN A 97 7.72 -4.10 16.73
CA ASN A 97 6.32 -4.48 16.53
C ASN A 97 5.81 -4.14 15.12
N VAL A 98 6.27 -3.03 14.55
CA VAL A 98 5.92 -2.60 13.18
C VAL A 98 6.59 -3.54 12.16
N LEU A 99 7.85 -3.89 12.40
CA LEU A 99 8.59 -4.84 11.56
C LEU A 99 7.97 -6.26 11.60
N ASP A 100 7.59 -6.74 12.79
CA ASP A 100 6.91 -8.02 12.98
C ASP A 100 5.56 -8.05 12.27
N TYR A 101 4.74 -6.99 12.42
CA TYR A 101 3.47 -6.88 11.72
C TYR A 101 3.66 -6.92 10.20
N ALA A 102 4.64 -6.19 9.67
CA ALA A 102 4.95 -6.19 8.25
C ALA A 102 5.37 -7.58 7.75
N LYS A 103 6.25 -8.28 8.48
CA LYS A 103 6.66 -9.66 8.17
C LYS A 103 5.47 -10.63 8.15
N LYS A 104 4.60 -10.57 9.18
CA LYS A 104 3.41 -11.44 9.29
C LYS A 104 2.40 -11.25 8.16
N ASN A 105 2.34 -10.04 7.59
CA ASN A 105 1.39 -9.69 6.53
C ASN A 105 2.03 -9.70 5.13
N ASP A 106 3.26 -10.19 4.99
CA ASP A 106 4.00 -10.20 3.71
C ASP A 106 4.08 -8.79 3.08
N ILE A 107 4.39 -7.78 3.90
CA ILE A 107 4.59 -6.41 3.46
C ILE A 107 6.06 -6.07 3.62
N ILE A 108 6.72 -5.58 2.56
CA ILE A 108 8.09 -5.07 2.64
C ILE A 108 8.06 -3.59 3.02
N ILE A 109 8.83 -3.20 4.03
CA ILE A 109 9.10 -1.78 4.30
C ILE A 109 10.42 -1.43 3.61
N ARG A 110 10.36 -0.53 2.63
CA ARG A 110 11.47 -0.10 1.77
C ARG A 110 11.65 1.41 1.88
N ASP A 111 12.87 1.92 1.99
CA ASP A 111 13.09 3.37 1.83
C ASP A 111 13.25 3.77 0.36
N VAL A 112 13.31 5.08 0.11
CA VAL A 112 13.58 5.67 -1.22
C VAL A 112 14.94 5.26 -1.82
N ASN A 113 15.86 4.69 -1.03
CA ASN A 113 17.14 4.16 -1.50
C ASN A 113 17.11 2.62 -1.66
N GLU A 114 15.93 2.02 -1.70
CA GLU A 114 15.70 0.58 -1.85
C GLU A 114 16.18 -0.31 -0.68
N LYS A 115 16.59 0.29 0.45
CA LYS A 115 16.92 -0.41 1.69
C LYS A 115 15.64 -1.01 2.28
N LYS A 116 15.67 -2.32 2.51
CA LYS A 116 14.58 -3.07 3.15
C LYS A 116 14.85 -3.20 4.65
N TYR A 117 13.85 -2.90 5.48
CA TYR A 117 14.01 -2.90 6.94
C TYR A 117 13.56 -4.20 7.61
N ASN A 118 12.75 -5.01 6.94
CA ASN A 118 12.12 -6.20 7.51
C ASN A 118 12.43 -7.47 6.71
N LYS A 119 13.66 -7.58 6.17
CA LYS A 119 14.12 -8.82 5.55
C LYS A 119 14.52 -9.88 6.59
#